data_AF-A0A962UAZ6-F1
#
_entry.id   AF-A0A962UAZ6-F1
#
_cell.length_a   1.000
_cell.length_b   1.000
_cell.length_c   1.000
_cell.angle_alpha   90.00
_cell.angle_beta   90.00
_cell.angle_gamma   90.00
#
_symmetry.space_group_name_H-M   'P 1'
#
loop_
_entity.id
_entity.type
_entity.pdbx_description
1 polymer ?
#
loop_
_entity_poly.entity_id
_entity_poly.type
_entity_poly.pdbx_seq_one_letter_code
_entity_poly.pdbx_strand_id
1 'polypeptide(L)' 'MAMNETPDALLPEYEFDYSQARPNRFAGRVAVALHPDVLTYLEARATVKGLPLGEMLNGMLKKDIELIEAVK' A
#
# COMPACT_ATOMS: atom_id res chain seq x y z
N MET A 1 40.80 31.88 -10.66
CA MET A 1 39.92 30.69 -10.64
C MET A 1 38.73 31.07 -9.79
N ALA A 2 37.69 31.64 -10.41
CA ALA A 2 36.48 32.05 -9.69
C ALA A 2 35.55 30.83 -9.62
N MET A 3 35.28 30.38 -8.40
CA MET A 3 34.34 29.31 -8.12
C MET A 3 32.95 29.90 -8.34
N ASN A 4 32.32 29.59 -9.47
CA ASN A 4 30.91 29.87 -9.67
C ASN A 4 30.12 28.88 -8.81
N GLU A 5 29.83 29.27 -7.57
CA GLU A 5 28.85 28.62 -6.72
C GLU A 5 27.49 28.79 -7.42
N THR A 6 27.06 27.79 -8.17
CA THR A 6 25.66 27.69 -8.56
C THR A 6 24.86 27.61 -7.26
N PRO A 7 23.94 28.55 -6.98
CA PRO A 7 23.08 28.40 -5.84
C PRO A 7 22.26 27.12 -6.06
N ASP A 8 22.55 26.09 -5.28
CA ASP A 8 21.79 24.83 -5.18
C ASP A 8 20.39 25.05 -4.58
N ALA A 9 19.99 26.33 -4.46
CA ALA A 9 18.71 26.75 -3.95
C ALA A 9 17.68 26.71 -5.09
N LEU A 10 16.56 26.03 -4.82
CA LEU A 10 15.38 26.09 -5.67
C LEU A 10 14.99 27.57 -5.88
N LEU A 11 14.64 27.92 -7.12
CA LEU A 11 14.10 29.25 -7.38
C LEU A 11 12.83 29.44 -6.54
N PRO A 12 12.52 30.67 -6.07
CA PRO A 12 11.36 30.92 -5.20
C PRO A 12 10.03 30.44 -5.80
N GLU A 13 9.93 30.41 -7.13
CA GLU A 13 8.79 29.88 -7.88
C GLU A 13 8.60 28.35 -7.76
N TYR A 14 9.61 27.63 -7.27
CA TYR A 14 9.59 26.19 -6.97
C TYR A 14 9.57 25.90 -5.47
N GLU A 15 9.37 26.91 -4.61
CA GLU A 15 9.12 26.72 -3.18
C GLU A 15 7.66 26.27 -2.98
N PHE A 16 7.42 24.97 -3.04
CA PHE A 16 6.09 24.40 -2.87
C PHE A 16 5.71 24.31 -1.38
N ASP A 17 4.60 24.94 -0.99
CA ASP A 17 4.02 24.78 0.35
C ASP A 17 3.26 23.45 0.45
N TYR A 18 3.89 22.46 1.09
CA TYR A 18 3.31 21.15 1.36
C TYR A 18 2.53 21.07 2.69
N SER A 19 2.32 22.17 3.40
CA SER A 19 1.62 22.18 4.70
C SER A 19 0.19 21.62 4.63
N GLN A 20 -0.44 21.71 3.45
CA GLN A 20 -1.78 21.18 3.18
C GLN A 20 -1.77 19.87 2.37
N ALA A 21 -0.60 19.28 2.12
CA ALA A 21 -0.49 18.06 1.35
C ALA A 21 -1.18 16.91 2.10
N ARG A 22 -2.20 16.32 1.47
CA ARG A 22 -2.88 15.14 2.00
C ARG A 22 -2.21 13.87 1.49
N PRO A 23 -2.17 12.80 2.28
CA PRO A 23 -1.73 11.50 1.79
C PRO A 23 -2.56 11.11 0.56
N ASN A 24 -1.88 10.62 -0.48
CA ASN A 24 -2.57 10.21 -1.70
C ASN A 24 -3.46 8.97 -1.44
N ARG A 25 -4.30 8.60 -2.41
CA ARG A 25 -5.20 7.43 -2.30
C ARG A 25 -4.49 6.07 -2.09
N PHE A 26 -3.16 6.04 -2.23
CA PHE A 26 -2.31 4.87 -2.04
C PHE A 26 -1.61 4.87 -0.68
N ALA A 27 -1.67 5.97 0.06
CA ALA A 27 -1.09 6.05 1.38
C ALA A 27 -1.75 5.02 2.32
N GLY A 28 -0.93 4.22 2.99
CA GLY A 28 -1.39 3.15 3.88
C GLY A 28 -1.89 1.89 3.18
N ARG A 29 -1.79 1.78 1.84
CA ARG A 29 -2.12 0.55 1.10
C ARG A 29 -0.85 -0.25 0.79
N VAL A 30 -0.88 -1.55 1.07
CA VAL A 30 0.16 -2.50 0.67
C VAL A 30 -0.36 -3.32 -0.50
N ALA A 31 0.40 -3.35 -1.59
CA ALA A 31 0.12 -4.26 -2.70
C ALA A 31 0.69 -5.64 -2.37
N VAL A 32 -0.14 -6.68 -2.46
CA VAL A 32 0.29 -8.07 -2.26
C VAL A 32 0.11 -8.82 -3.56
N ALA A 33 1.19 -9.42 -4.06
CA ALA A 33 1.13 -10.30 -5.21
C ALA A 33 0.81 -11.72 -4.75
N LEU A 34 -0.18 -12.34 -5.38
CA LEU A 34 -0.54 -13.74 -5.17
C LEU A 34 -0.04 -14.57 -6.35
N HIS A 35 0.33 -15.82 -6.10
CA HIS A 35 0.60 -16.76 -7.18
C HIS A 35 -0.67 -16.96 -8.03
N PRO A 36 -0.58 -17.14 -9.36
CA PRO A 36 -1.75 -17.26 -10.23
C PRO A 36 -2.76 -18.31 -9.77
N ASP A 37 -2.30 -19.50 -9.40
CA ASP A 37 -3.18 -20.60 -8.96
C ASP A 37 -3.93 -20.26 -7.66
N VAL A 38 -3.25 -19.55 -6.75
CA VAL A 38 -3.82 -19.11 -5.48
C VAL A 38 -4.87 -18.03 -5.72
N LEU A 39 -4.59 -17.09 -6.62
CA LEU A 39 -5.52 -16.05 -7.02
C LEU A 39 -6.80 -16.67 -7.60
N THR A 40 -6.67 -17.58 -8.57
CA THR A 40 -7.82 -18.26 -9.20
C THR A 40 -8.69 -19.00 -8.18
N TYR A 41 -8.06 -19.71 -7.25
CA TYR A 41 -8.77 -20.42 -6.19
C TYR A 41 -9.55 -19.46 -5.28
N LEU A 42 -8.91 -18.37 -4.84
CA LEU A 42 -9.53 -17.41 -3.94
C LEU A 42 -10.63 -16.59 -4.63
N GLU A 43 -10.47 -16.25 -5.90
CA GLU A 43 -11.51 -15.58 -6.69
C GLU A 43 -12.77 -16.44 -6.80
N ALA A 44 -12.63 -17.72 -7.19
CA ALA A 44 -13.77 -18.64 -7.26
C ALA A 44 -14.50 -18.74 -5.91
N ARG A 45 -13.73 -18.81 -4.82
CA ARG A 45 -14.30 -18.88 -3.46
C ARG A 45 -14.96 -17.57 -3.03
N ALA A 46 -14.39 -16.43 -3.41
CA ALA A 46 -14.95 -15.10 -3.15
C ALA A 46 -16.29 -14.93 -3.88
N THR A 47 -16.38 -15.37 -5.14
CA THR A 47 -17.63 -15.39 -5.92
C THR A 47 -18.71 -16.23 -5.25
N VAL A 48 -18.37 -17.44 -4.80
CA VAL A 48 -19.34 -18.32 -4.10
C VAL A 48 -19.83 -17.69 -2.80
N LYS A 49 -18.98 -16.93 -2.09
CA LYS A 49 -19.33 -16.24 -0.85
C LYS A 49 -20.00 -14.87 -1.06
N GLY A 50 -20.01 -14.35 -2.29
CA GLY A 50 -20.53 -13.02 -2.60
C GLY A 50 -19.75 -11.87 -1.94
N LEU A 51 -18.46 -12.09 -1.61
CA LEU A 51 -17.61 -11.10 -0.97
C LEU A 51 -16.51 -10.63 -1.93
N PRO A 52 -16.07 -9.37 -1.85
CA PRO A 52 -14.90 -8.94 -2.61
C PRO A 52 -13.65 -9.66 -2.12
N LEU A 53 -12.78 -10.06 -3.06
CA LEU A 53 -11.57 -10.83 -2.79
C LEU A 53 -10.73 -10.23 -1.66
N GLY A 54 -10.55 -8.90 -1.66
CA GLY A 54 -9.78 -8.18 -0.66
C GLY A 54 -10.36 -8.32 0.76
N GLU A 55 -11.67 -8.22 0.94
CA GLU A 55 -12.28 -8.39 2.27
C GLU A 55 -12.17 -9.83 2.75
N MET A 56 -12.38 -10.80 1.86
CA MET A 56 -12.23 -12.22 2.19
C MET A 56 -10.79 -12.55 2.60
N LEU A 57 -9.80 -12.09 1.82
CA LEU A 57 -8.37 -12.32 2.07
C LEU A 57 -7.93 -11.70 3.41
N ASN A 58 -8.30 -10.44 3.66
CA ASN A 58 -7.97 -9.78 4.93
C ASN A 58 -8.63 -10.47 6.12
N GLY A 59 -9.86 -10.96 5.97
CA GLY A 59 -10.53 -11.75 7.01
C GLY A 59 -9.85 -13.09 7.28
N MET A 60 -9.28 -13.75 6.26
CA MET A 60 -8.47 -14.96 6.44
C MET A 60 -7.16 -14.65 7.16
N LEU A 61 -6.41 -13.64 6.69
CA LEU A 61 -5.14 -13.23 7.29
C LEU A 61 -5.31 -12.84 8.77
N LYS A 62 -6.38 -12.13 9.12
CA LYS A 62 -6.66 -11.76 10.51
C LYS A 62 -6.83 -12.99 11.40
N LYS A 63 -7.61 -13.97 10.95
CA LYS A 63 -7.82 -15.23 11.69
C LYS A 63 -6.53 -16.02 11.84
N ASP A 64 -5.71 -16.08 10.79
CA ASP A 64 -4.43 -16.78 10.85
C ASP A 64 -3.47 -16.10 11.84
N ILE A 65 -3.44 -14.76 11.90
CA ILE A 65 -2.67 -14.01 12.90
C ILE A 65 -3.16 -14.33 14.32
N GLU A 66 -4.47 -14.30 14.56
CA GLU A 66 -5.07 -14.62 15.87
C GLU A 66 -4.70 -16.04 16.32
N LEU A 67 -4.72 -17.01 15.40
CA LEU A 67 -4.32 -18.39 15.67
C LEU A 67 -2.82 -18.51 16.00
N ILE A 68 -1.95 -17.81 15.28
CA ILE A 68 -0.50 -17.80 15.52
C ILE A 68 -0.20 -17.16 16.88
N GLU A 69 -0.86 -16.06 17.22
CA GLU A 69 -0.67 -15.39 18.51
C GLU A 69 -1.21 -16.20 19.69
N ALA A 70 -2.30 -16.94 19.51
CA ALA A 70 -2.89 -17.78 20.56
C ALA A 70 -2.03 -19.00 20.95
N VAL A 71 -1.10 -19.42 20.08
CA VAL A 71 -0.15 -20.52 20.33
C VAL A 71 1.12 -20.03 21.04
N LYS A 72 1.28 -18.72 21.18
CA LYS A 72 2.44 -18.07 21.80
C LYS A 72 2.29 -17.94 23.31
#